data_AF-A0A180EIY7-F1
#
_entry.id   AF-A0A180EIY7-F1
#
_cell.length_a   1.000
_cell.length_b   1.000
_cell.length_c   1.000
_cell.angle_alpha   90.00
_cell.angle_beta   90.00
_cell.angle_gamma   90.00
#
_symmetry.space_group_name_H-M   'P 1'
#
loop_
_entity.id
_entity.type
_entity.pdbx_description
1 polymer ?
#
loop_
_entity_poly.entity_id
_entity_poly.type
_entity_poly.pdbx_seq_one_letter_code
_entity_poly.pdbx_strand_id
1 'polypeptide(L)'
;MPAKPMTERFVQNAVAERLNKKYYRRRSAYVATEAYTKLKRADVLLAFMRARNSPYVVVVEAKSRTTIHQLKLKDNHKRLRWTGRGVTLILLALLSGTLGYQWYFNAVNTVLLLSLFLLGSVIITSVMRWLVLTRLQSVGAIEQLSRYPANEQWIAIGEDTITKEEDYAALHRQCRKNRIGLIVVNKRGKLKIKTEPAPRHTFNNYLDPYGKKKEILKVIEERPEYGATRAERKKRRRQLVNILLLVGLVAVLSLLFYEENVAPVVPDPFSEGAFERGHKPASDRTLGAPY
;
A
#
# COMPACT_ATOMS: atom_id res chain seq x y z
N MET A 1 -18.51 39.97 8.79
CA MET A 1 -19.08 39.18 7.68
C MET A 1 -18.23 37.93 7.46
N PRO A 2 -18.83 36.72 7.31
CA PRO A 2 -18.06 35.52 7.03
C PRO A 2 -17.35 35.64 5.67
N ALA A 3 -16.07 35.25 5.61
CA ALA A 3 -15.30 35.29 4.37
C ALA A 3 -15.93 34.37 3.30
N LYS A 4 -16.02 34.86 2.06
CA LYS A 4 -16.54 34.08 0.92
C LYS A 4 -15.75 32.77 0.78
N PRO A 5 -16.43 31.61 0.67
CA PRO A 5 -15.74 30.33 0.56
C PRO A 5 -14.98 30.21 -0.76
N MET A 6 -13.88 29.47 -0.74
CA MET A 6 -13.04 29.21 -1.91
C MET A 6 -13.81 28.39 -2.94
N THR A 7 -13.75 28.82 -4.21
CA THR A 7 -14.41 28.11 -5.31
C THR A 7 -13.56 26.94 -5.80
N GLU A 8 -14.21 25.92 -6.35
CA GLU A 8 -13.51 24.77 -6.94
C GLU A 8 -12.58 25.19 -8.08
N ARG A 9 -13.04 26.11 -8.94
CA ARG A 9 -12.24 26.68 -10.03
C ARG A 9 -10.98 27.38 -9.54
N PHE A 10 -11.03 28.04 -8.38
CA PHE A 10 -9.83 28.64 -7.78
C PHE A 10 -8.83 27.57 -7.37
N VAL A 11 -9.28 26.48 -6.75
CA VAL A 11 -8.42 25.33 -6.37
C VAL A 11 -7.80 24.70 -7.63
N GLN A 12 -8.60 24.45 -8.67
CA GLN A 12 -8.15 23.90 -9.96
C GLN A 12 -7.05 24.78 -10.58
N ASN A 13 -7.31 26.08 -10.72
CA ASN A 13 -6.36 27.03 -11.31
C ASN A 13 -5.07 27.11 -10.49
N ALA A 14 -5.16 27.16 -9.16
CA ALA A 14 -3.98 27.21 -8.29
C ALA A 14 -3.11 25.95 -8.42
N VAL A 15 -3.73 24.78 -8.54
CA VAL A 15 -3.02 23.52 -8.77
C VAL A 15 -2.38 23.50 -10.16
N ALA A 16 -3.13 23.83 -11.21
CA ALA A 16 -2.62 23.85 -12.59
C ALA A 16 -1.41 24.79 -12.72
N GLU A 17 -1.48 25.99 -12.13
CA GLU A 17 -0.41 26.98 -12.21
C GLU A 17 0.87 26.54 -11.47
N ARG A 18 0.74 25.86 -10.32
CA ARG A 18 1.83 25.73 -9.35
C ARG A 18 2.34 24.31 -9.12
N LEU A 19 1.57 23.27 -9.43
CA LEU A 19 1.94 21.89 -9.11
C LEU A 19 3.22 21.48 -9.84
N ASN A 20 3.31 21.73 -11.15
CA ASN A 20 4.54 21.47 -11.89
C ASN A 20 5.69 22.33 -11.34
N LYS A 21 5.52 23.66 -11.29
CA LYS A 21 6.59 24.60 -10.89
C LYS A 21 7.19 24.28 -9.52
N LYS A 22 6.38 23.83 -8.55
CA LYS A 22 6.84 23.60 -7.18
C LYS A 22 7.25 22.17 -6.89
N TYR A 23 6.49 21.18 -7.39
CA TYR A 23 6.66 19.79 -7.01
C TYR A 23 7.45 18.97 -8.03
N TYR A 24 6.99 18.93 -9.29
CA TYR A 24 7.63 18.10 -10.33
C TYR A 24 8.82 18.76 -11.00
N ARG A 25 8.79 20.09 -11.11
CA ARG A 25 9.82 20.97 -11.67
C ARG A 25 10.26 20.56 -13.08
N ARG A 26 9.33 20.13 -13.92
CA ARG A 26 9.63 19.73 -15.31
C ARG A 26 9.65 20.95 -16.21
N ARG A 27 10.69 21.06 -17.03
CA ARG A 27 10.82 22.11 -18.07
C ARG A 27 9.66 22.09 -19.05
N SER A 28 9.40 20.93 -19.68
CA SER A 28 8.22 20.75 -20.51
C SER A 28 7.16 19.90 -19.79
N ALA A 29 6.02 20.51 -19.52
CA ALA A 29 4.83 19.84 -19.02
C ALA A 29 3.58 20.45 -19.64
N TYR A 30 2.71 19.59 -20.15
CA TYR A 30 1.36 19.99 -20.54
C TYR A 30 0.51 20.11 -19.29
N VAL A 31 -0.18 21.24 -19.12
CA VAL A 31 -1.12 21.45 -18.03
C VAL A 31 -2.43 21.96 -18.59
N ALA A 32 -3.53 21.29 -18.26
CA ALA A 32 -4.86 21.75 -18.62
C ALA A 32 -5.82 21.54 -17.45
N THR A 33 -6.69 22.52 -17.25
CA THR A 33 -7.93 22.33 -16.47
C THR A 33 -8.97 21.65 -17.36
N GLU A 34 -9.86 20.88 -16.77
CA GLU A 34 -11.00 20.25 -17.45
C GLU A 34 -10.61 19.34 -18.63
N ALA A 35 -9.63 18.47 -18.43
CA ALA A 35 -9.16 17.56 -19.48
C ALA A 35 -10.12 16.36 -19.65
N TYR A 36 -10.56 16.13 -20.88
CA TYR A 36 -11.48 15.04 -21.21
C TYR A 36 -10.74 13.75 -21.58
N THR A 37 -11.15 12.66 -20.95
CA THR A 37 -10.94 11.28 -21.43
C THR A 37 -12.12 10.88 -22.32
N LYS A 38 -12.03 9.73 -22.99
CA LYS A 38 -13.15 9.17 -23.78
C LYS A 38 -14.48 9.07 -23.01
N LEU A 39 -14.45 8.96 -21.68
CA LEU A 39 -15.63 8.72 -20.86
C LEU A 39 -15.95 9.83 -19.85
N LYS A 40 -14.95 10.55 -19.34
CA LYS A 40 -15.09 11.49 -18.21
C LYS A 40 -14.10 12.65 -18.26
N ARG A 41 -14.39 13.71 -17.51
CA ARG A 41 -13.60 14.94 -17.39
C ARG A 41 -12.82 14.96 -16.08
N ALA A 42 -11.50 15.05 -16.15
CA ALA A 42 -10.64 15.31 -15.00
C ALA A 42 -10.52 16.82 -14.75
N ASP A 43 -10.48 17.23 -13.48
CA ASP A 43 -10.42 18.66 -13.14
C ASP A 43 -9.09 19.30 -13.53
N VAL A 44 -7.97 18.63 -13.27
CA VAL A 44 -6.65 19.05 -13.74
C VAL A 44 -5.88 17.85 -14.26
N LEU A 45 -5.30 18.00 -15.45
CA LEU A 45 -4.36 17.08 -16.05
C LEU A 45 -3.00 17.74 -16.14
N LEU A 46 -1.98 17.01 -15.70
CA LEU A 46 -0.59 17.33 -15.89
C LEU A 46 0.09 16.15 -16.59
N ALA A 47 0.79 16.41 -17.68
CA ALA A 47 1.58 15.40 -18.37
C ALA A 47 3.00 15.91 -18.66
N PHE A 48 3.99 15.02 -18.60
CA PHE A 48 5.38 15.32 -18.96
C PHE A 48 6.10 14.02 -19.35
N MET A 49 7.27 14.11 -20.00
CA MET A 49 8.05 12.92 -20.32
C MET A 49 8.88 12.43 -19.13
N ARG A 50 8.71 11.16 -18.72
CA ARG A 50 9.52 10.51 -17.68
C ARG A 50 10.82 9.97 -18.24
N ALA A 51 10.74 9.31 -19.39
CA ALA A 51 11.83 8.76 -20.16
C ALA A 51 11.48 8.89 -21.65
N ARG A 52 12.40 8.53 -22.54
CA ARG A 52 12.13 8.50 -23.99
C ARG A 52 10.89 7.65 -24.26
N ASN A 53 9.92 8.21 -24.97
CA ASN A 53 8.63 7.59 -25.31
C ASN A 53 7.81 7.09 -24.10
N SER A 54 8.06 7.63 -22.91
CA SER A 54 7.34 7.26 -21.68
C SER A 54 6.65 8.48 -21.09
N PRO A 55 5.43 8.81 -21.56
CA PRO A 55 4.66 9.90 -20.99
C PRO A 55 4.23 9.55 -19.57
N TYR A 56 4.30 10.53 -18.69
CA TYR A 56 3.88 10.45 -17.30
C TYR A 56 2.66 11.31 -17.10
N VAL A 57 1.56 10.69 -16.66
CA VAL A 57 0.27 11.32 -16.50
C VAL A 57 -0.06 11.48 -15.03
N VAL A 58 -0.44 12.70 -14.65
CA VAL A 58 -0.84 13.08 -13.31
C VAL A 58 -2.23 13.69 -13.40
N VAL A 59 -3.16 13.19 -12.59
CA VAL A 59 -4.52 13.71 -12.52
C VAL A 59 -4.78 14.26 -11.14
N VAL A 60 -5.46 15.40 -11.08
CA VAL A 60 -5.93 15.99 -9.84
C VAL A 60 -7.44 16.18 -9.90
N GLU A 61 -8.11 15.68 -8.87
CA GLU A 61 -9.52 16.01 -8.58
C GLU A 61 -9.54 17.16 -7.56
N ALA A 62 -10.21 18.25 -7.88
CA ALA A 62 -10.33 19.42 -7.01
C ALA A 62 -11.69 19.43 -6.34
N LYS A 63 -11.73 19.73 -5.05
CA LYS A 63 -12.99 19.90 -4.30
C LYS A 63 -12.95 21.18 -3.48
N SER A 64 -14.12 21.76 -3.29
CA SER A 64 -14.35 22.97 -2.52
C SER A 64 -15.36 22.73 -1.42
N ARG A 65 -15.67 23.78 -0.64
CA ARG A 65 -16.63 23.69 0.45
C ARG A 65 -18.03 23.24 -0.01
N THR A 66 -18.46 23.63 -1.21
CA THR A 66 -19.78 23.22 -1.75
C THR A 66 -19.81 21.73 -2.11
N THR A 67 -18.66 21.14 -2.45
CA THR A 67 -18.53 19.72 -2.81
C THR A 67 -18.02 18.83 -1.67
N ILE A 68 -18.04 19.32 -0.42
CA ILE A 68 -17.57 18.61 0.78
C ILE A 68 -18.26 17.25 0.99
N HIS A 69 -19.53 17.11 0.60
CA HIS A 69 -20.29 15.87 0.74
C HIS A 69 -19.68 14.69 -0.05
N GLN A 70 -18.83 14.97 -1.05
CA GLN A 70 -18.08 13.96 -1.81
C GLN A 70 -16.78 13.54 -1.13
N LEU A 71 -16.28 14.35 -0.19
CA LEU A 71 -15.09 14.10 0.61
C LEU A 71 -15.40 13.33 1.90
N LYS A 72 -16.66 13.36 2.35
CA LYS A 72 -17.11 12.59 3.51
C LYS A 72 -17.09 11.09 3.23
N LEU A 73 -16.77 10.33 4.25
CA LEU A 73 -16.83 8.87 4.23
C LEU A 73 -18.27 8.45 3.99
N LYS A 74 -18.49 7.64 2.96
CA LYS A 74 -19.77 6.98 2.73
C LYS A 74 -19.64 5.52 3.13
N ASP A 75 -20.51 5.10 4.04
CA ASP A 75 -20.64 3.69 4.40
C ASP A 75 -21.41 2.96 3.29
N ASN A 76 -20.72 2.05 2.62
CA ASN A 76 -21.30 1.28 1.53
C ASN A 76 -22.03 0.05 2.08
N HIS A 77 -23.21 0.29 2.68
CA HIS A 77 -24.03 -0.70 3.38
C HIS A 77 -24.35 -1.94 2.52
N LYS A 78 -24.61 -1.73 1.22
CA LYS A 78 -24.92 -2.82 0.28
C LYS A 78 -23.74 -3.79 0.14
N ARG A 79 -22.51 -3.27 0.02
CA ARG A 79 -21.30 -4.09 -0.14
C ARG A 79 -20.97 -4.85 1.15
N LEU A 80 -21.11 -4.19 2.31
CA LEU A 80 -20.96 -4.82 3.62
C LEU A 80 -21.91 -6.03 3.79
N ARG A 81 -23.18 -5.88 3.41
CA ARG A 81 -24.18 -6.96 3.50
C ARG A 81 -23.82 -8.18 2.64
N TRP A 82 -23.32 -7.97 1.43
CA TRP A 82 -22.91 -9.05 0.53
C TRP A 82 -21.64 -9.76 1.02
N THR A 83 -20.63 -9.02 1.47
CA THR A 83 -19.41 -9.62 2.03
C THR A 83 -19.70 -10.45 3.28
N GLY A 84 -20.57 -9.94 4.17
CA GLY A 84 -21.00 -10.67 5.37
C GLY A 84 -21.65 -12.01 5.00
N ARG A 85 -22.62 -11.99 4.07
CA ARG A 85 -23.29 -13.21 3.59
C ARG A 85 -22.31 -14.22 2.97
N GLY A 86 -21.38 -13.77 2.13
CA GLY A 86 -20.40 -14.66 1.50
C GLY A 86 -19.49 -15.35 2.52
N VAL A 87 -19.03 -14.63 3.53
CA VAL A 87 -18.19 -15.18 4.60
C VAL A 87 -18.96 -16.18 5.46
N THR A 88 -20.22 -15.87 5.81
CA THR A 88 -21.08 -16.81 6.54
C THR A 88 -21.29 -18.11 5.77
N LEU A 89 -21.49 -18.05 4.44
CA LEU A 89 -21.64 -19.23 3.60
C LEU A 89 -20.37 -20.08 3.54
N ILE A 90 -19.20 -19.45 3.42
CA ILE A 90 -17.90 -20.15 3.42
C ILE A 90 -17.66 -20.85 4.76
N LEU A 91 -17.90 -20.16 5.87
CA LEU A 91 -17.80 -20.74 7.21
C LEU A 91 -18.77 -21.91 7.40
N LEU A 92 -20.01 -21.77 6.91
CA LEU A 92 -21.00 -22.84 6.97
C LEU A 92 -20.56 -24.06 6.15
N ALA A 93 -20.03 -23.86 4.94
CA ALA A 93 -19.50 -24.96 4.13
C ALA A 93 -18.31 -25.66 4.81
N LEU A 94 -17.37 -24.89 5.39
CA LEU A 94 -16.22 -25.44 6.10
C LEU A 94 -16.63 -26.23 7.35
N LEU A 95 -17.48 -25.64 8.20
CA LEU A 95 -17.98 -26.28 9.42
C LEU A 95 -18.79 -27.53 9.11
N SER A 96 -19.70 -27.47 8.12
CA SER A 96 -20.46 -28.64 7.68
C SER A 96 -19.56 -29.73 7.10
N GLY A 97 -18.49 -29.37 6.37
CA GLY A 97 -17.52 -30.33 5.86
C GLY A 97 -16.69 -31.01 6.96
N THR A 98 -16.20 -30.24 7.92
CA THR A 98 -15.35 -30.76 9.00
C THR A 98 -16.15 -31.55 10.05
N LEU A 99 -17.36 -31.08 10.38
CA LEU A 99 -18.19 -31.68 11.42
C LEU A 99 -19.11 -32.77 10.85
N GLY A 100 -19.66 -32.58 9.64
CA GLY A 100 -20.46 -33.59 8.96
C GLY A 100 -19.69 -34.88 8.66
N TYR A 101 -18.35 -34.79 8.52
CA TYR A 101 -17.50 -35.96 8.39
C TYR A 101 -17.37 -36.78 9.69
N GLN A 102 -17.56 -36.16 10.86
CA GLN A 102 -17.41 -36.82 12.16
C GLN A 102 -18.74 -37.31 12.78
N TRP A 103 -19.91 -36.92 12.27
CA TRP A 103 -21.14 -36.94 13.07
C TRP A 103 -22.32 -37.67 12.44
N TYR A 104 -22.34 -39.00 12.58
CA TYR A 104 -23.51 -39.79 12.20
C TYR A 104 -24.54 -40.01 13.33
N PHE A 105 -24.33 -39.66 14.60
CA PHE A 105 -25.36 -39.87 15.64
C PHE A 105 -25.20 -38.95 16.87
N ASN A 106 -26.22 -38.11 17.16
CA ASN A 106 -26.78 -37.73 18.48
C ASN A 106 -27.44 -36.32 18.43
N ALA A 107 -28.72 -36.22 18.82
CA ALA A 107 -29.54 -35.00 18.68
C ALA A 107 -29.10 -33.85 19.61
N VAL A 108 -28.63 -34.16 20.82
CA VAL A 108 -28.12 -33.17 21.80
C VAL A 108 -26.93 -32.42 21.23
N ASN A 109 -26.08 -33.19 20.59
CA ASN A 109 -24.92 -32.79 19.86
C ASN A 109 -25.35 -31.81 18.74
N THR A 110 -26.36 -32.16 17.93
CA THR A 110 -26.86 -31.28 16.86
C THR A 110 -27.35 -29.93 17.39
N VAL A 111 -28.05 -29.91 18.52
CA VAL A 111 -28.53 -28.67 19.14
C VAL A 111 -27.38 -27.80 19.65
N LEU A 112 -26.40 -28.39 20.35
CA LEU A 112 -25.22 -27.67 20.85
C LEU A 112 -24.42 -27.03 19.71
N LEU A 113 -24.26 -27.76 18.61
CA LEU A 113 -23.53 -27.33 17.43
C LEU A 113 -24.29 -26.20 16.71
N LEU A 114 -25.63 -26.27 16.65
CA LEU A 114 -26.48 -25.20 16.14
C LEU A 114 -26.37 -23.93 17.00
N SER A 115 -26.35 -24.07 18.33
CA SER A 115 -26.20 -22.94 19.26
C SER A 115 -24.82 -22.28 19.15
N LEU A 116 -23.74 -23.07 19.12
CA LEU A 116 -22.37 -22.58 18.88
C LEU A 116 -22.24 -21.91 17.52
N PHE A 117 -22.90 -22.46 16.50
CA PHE A 117 -22.96 -21.86 15.18
C PHE A 117 -23.67 -20.50 15.19
N LEU A 118 -24.84 -20.38 15.85
CA LEU A 118 -25.55 -19.11 15.96
C LEU A 118 -24.72 -18.07 16.72
N LEU A 119 -24.12 -18.47 17.84
CA LEU A 119 -23.26 -17.60 18.64
C LEU A 119 -22.01 -17.17 17.87
N GLY A 120 -21.32 -18.12 17.23
CA GLY A 120 -20.16 -17.88 16.38
C GLY A 120 -20.51 -16.98 15.19
N SER A 121 -21.67 -17.19 14.56
CA SER A 121 -22.16 -16.34 13.47
C SER A 121 -22.39 -14.91 13.92
N VAL A 122 -22.96 -14.69 15.11
CA VAL A 122 -23.12 -13.33 15.68
C VAL A 122 -21.77 -12.67 15.94
N ILE A 123 -20.83 -13.38 16.58
CA ILE A 123 -19.49 -12.87 16.89
C ILE A 123 -18.72 -12.55 15.61
N ILE A 124 -18.68 -13.48 14.65
CA ILE A 124 -17.99 -13.30 13.37
C ILE A 124 -18.64 -12.16 12.58
N THR A 125 -19.97 -12.06 12.57
CA THR A 125 -20.66 -10.95 11.91
C THR A 125 -20.33 -9.62 12.57
N SER A 126 -20.22 -9.56 13.90
CA SER A 126 -19.84 -8.35 14.64
C SER A 126 -18.39 -7.93 14.35
N VAL A 127 -17.44 -8.86 14.45
CA VAL A 127 -16.02 -8.63 14.14
C VAL A 127 -15.84 -8.24 12.68
N MET A 128 -16.52 -8.93 11.76
CA MET A 128 -16.49 -8.58 10.35
C MET A 128 -17.14 -7.25 10.08
N ARG A 129 -18.25 -6.89 10.75
CA ARG A 129 -18.85 -5.56 10.62
C ARG A 129 -17.83 -4.49 11.01
N TRP A 130 -17.10 -4.67 12.10
CA TRP A 130 -16.07 -3.73 12.53
C TRP A 130 -14.89 -3.65 11.55
N LEU A 131 -14.32 -4.78 11.12
CA LEU A 131 -13.21 -4.85 10.16
C LEU A 131 -13.59 -4.36 8.76
N VAL A 132 -14.80 -4.66 8.32
CA VAL A 132 -15.28 -4.33 6.99
C VAL A 132 -15.76 -2.88 6.93
N LEU A 133 -16.36 -2.31 8.00
CA LEU A 133 -16.66 -0.87 8.06
C LEU A 133 -15.38 -0.04 7.91
N THR A 134 -14.32 -0.39 8.62
CA THR A 134 -13.03 0.30 8.49
C THR A 134 -12.36 0.12 7.12
N ARG A 135 -12.59 -1.02 6.44
CA ARG A 135 -12.04 -1.28 5.10
C ARG A 135 -12.88 -0.75 3.93
N LEU A 136 -14.20 -0.79 4.00
CA LEU A 136 -15.12 -0.46 2.90
C LEU A 136 -15.56 0.99 2.87
N GLN A 137 -15.28 1.75 3.92
CA GLN A 137 -15.41 3.19 3.87
C GLN A 137 -14.62 3.75 2.69
N SER A 138 -15.35 4.35 1.76
CA SER A 138 -14.80 4.96 0.56
C SER A 138 -15.23 6.41 0.49
N VAL A 139 -14.32 7.25 0.04
CA VAL A 139 -14.60 8.65 -0.23
C VAL A 139 -15.03 8.76 -1.68
N GLY A 140 -16.16 9.41 -1.95
CA GLY A 140 -16.72 9.52 -3.31
C GLY A 140 -15.72 10.12 -4.30
N ALA A 141 -14.95 11.12 -3.88
CA ALA A 141 -13.87 11.71 -4.69
C ALA A 141 -12.77 10.70 -5.05
N ILE A 142 -12.42 9.77 -4.15
CA ILE A 142 -11.42 8.72 -4.43
C ILE A 142 -11.95 7.74 -5.48
N GLU A 143 -13.23 7.37 -5.41
CA GLU A 143 -13.87 6.48 -6.40
C GLU A 143 -14.02 7.16 -7.77
N GLN A 144 -14.29 8.48 -7.79
CA GLN A 144 -14.28 9.24 -9.03
C GLN A 144 -12.87 9.28 -9.64
N LEU A 145 -11.87 9.59 -8.81
CA LEU A 145 -10.48 9.71 -9.23
C LEU A 145 -9.89 8.39 -9.73
N SER A 146 -10.28 7.25 -9.16
CA SER A 146 -9.79 5.92 -9.57
C SER A 146 -10.16 5.55 -11.01
N ARG A 147 -11.16 6.21 -11.59
CA ARG A 147 -11.61 5.98 -12.99
C ARG A 147 -10.70 6.65 -14.01
N TYR A 148 -9.82 7.57 -13.59
CA TYR A 148 -8.90 8.23 -14.50
C TYR A 148 -7.56 7.47 -14.61
N PRO A 149 -7.16 7.07 -15.82
CA PRO A 149 -5.86 6.43 -16.06
C PRO A 149 -4.73 7.43 -15.80
N ALA A 150 -3.91 7.19 -14.77
CA ALA A 150 -2.80 8.07 -14.42
C ALA A 150 -1.70 7.33 -13.65
N ASN A 151 -0.46 7.80 -13.77
CA ASN A 151 0.67 7.33 -12.98
C ASN A 151 0.59 7.84 -11.54
N GLU A 152 0.17 9.09 -11.34
CA GLU A 152 -0.07 9.67 -10.02
C GLU A 152 -1.45 10.34 -9.97
N GLN A 153 -2.13 10.14 -8.84
CA GLN A 153 -3.48 10.66 -8.58
C GLN A 153 -3.44 11.54 -7.34
N TRP A 154 -4.08 12.71 -7.43
CA TRP A 154 -4.14 13.70 -6.37
C TRP A 154 -5.56 14.15 -6.09
N ILE A 155 -5.84 14.45 -4.82
CA ILE A 155 -7.00 15.23 -4.41
C ILE A 155 -6.50 16.58 -3.92
N ALA A 156 -7.06 17.67 -4.45
CA ALA A 156 -6.80 19.02 -4.00
C ALA A 156 -8.04 19.61 -3.34
N ILE A 157 -7.87 20.17 -2.14
CA ILE A 157 -8.96 20.81 -1.39
C ILE A 157 -8.56 22.24 -1.00
N GLY A 158 -9.54 23.14 -0.91
CA GLY A 158 -9.33 24.45 -0.27
C GLY A 158 -9.13 24.31 1.23
N GLU A 159 -8.33 25.18 1.85
CA GLU A 159 -8.07 25.16 3.30
C GLU A 159 -9.33 25.37 4.16
N ASP A 160 -10.38 25.95 3.59
CA ASP A 160 -11.69 26.20 4.18
C ASP A 160 -12.74 25.13 3.84
N THR A 161 -12.35 24.09 3.10
CA THR A 161 -13.25 23.04 2.63
C THR A 161 -13.70 22.13 3.77
N ILE A 162 -12.78 21.74 4.66
CA ILE A 162 -13.09 20.87 5.80
C ILE A 162 -12.88 21.66 7.09
N THR A 163 -13.96 21.89 7.84
CA THR A 163 -13.89 22.63 9.12
C THR A 163 -13.61 21.72 10.31
N LYS A 164 -13.97 20.45 10.20
CA LYS A 164 -13.84 19.47 11.28
C LYS A 164 -12.55 18.67 11.12
N GLU A 165 -11.73 18.64 12.16
CA GLU A 165 -10.46 17.89 12.13
C GLU A 165 -10.67 16.38 11.95
N GLU A 166 -11.77 15.83 12.50
CA GLU A 166 -12.15 14.42 12.33
C GLU A 166 -12.32 14.04 10.84
N ASP A 167 -13.07 14.85 10.09
CA ASP A 167 -13.31 14.64 8.65
C ASP A 167 -12.00 14.74 7.86
N TYR A 168 -11.13 15.69 8.24
CA TYR A 168 -9.84 15.89 7.60
C TYR A 168 -8.89 14.70 7.84
N ALA A 169 -8.76 14.27 9.11
CA ALA A 169 -7.95 13.12 9.49
C ALA A 169 -8.42 11.85 8.78
N ALA A 170 -9.74 11.68 8.64
CA ALA A 170 -10.31 10.54 7.96
C ALA A 170 -10.05 10.56 6.44
N LEU A 171 -10.23 11.71 5.78
CA LEU A 171 -9.83 11.89 4.37
C LEU A 171 -8.34 11.61 4.18
N HIS A 172 -7.48 12.16 5.05
CA HIS A 172 -6.04 11.96 4.98
C HIS A 172 -5.66 10.47 5.12
N ARG A 173 -6.29 9.74 6.06
CA ARG A 173 -6.12 8.29 6.21
C ARG A 173 -6.53 7.53 4.95
N GLN A 174 -7.66 7.91 4.34
CA GLN A 174 -8.13 7.28 3.10
C GLN A 174 -7.22 7.58 1.90
N CYS A 175 -6.71 8.80 1.75
CA CYS A 175 -5.72 9.14 0.73
C CYS A 175 -4.44 8.29 0.89
N ARG A 176 -3.92 8.17 2.11
CA ARG A 176 -2.75 7.31 2.41
C ARG A 176 -3.01 5.84 2.06
N LYS A 177 -4.15 5.30 2.49
CA LYS A 177 -4.56 3.91 2.22
C LYS A 177 -4.66 3.62 0.72
N ASN A 178 -5.25 4.53 -0.05
CA ASN A 178 -5.43 4.41 -1.50
C ASN A 178 -4.21 4.87 -2.32
N ARG A 179 -3.14 5.32 -1.64
CA ARG A 179 -1.89 5.83 -2.23
C ARG A 179 -2.11 7.05 -3.13
N ILE A 180 -3.07 7.88 -2.78
CA ILE A 180 -3.45 9.12 -3.48
C ILE A 180 -2.81 10.30 -2.74
N GLY A 181 -2.30 11.27 -3.48
CA GLY A 181 -1.74 12.48 -2.92
C GLY A 181 -2.82 13.44 -2.42
N LEU A 182 -2.53 14.19 -1.36
CA LEU A 182 -3.44 15.20 -0.81
C LEU A 182 -2.76 16.57 -0.80
N ILE A 183 -3.38 17.53 -1.48
CA ILE A 183 -2.94 18.93 -1.55
C ILE A 183 -3.98 19.80 -0.86
N VAL A 184 -3.53 20.69 0.02
CA VAL A 184 -4.36 21.75 0.59
C VAL A 184 -3.95 23.09 -0.02
N VAL A 185 -4.90 23.79 -0.63
CA VAL A 185 -4.69 25.09 -1.28
C VAL A 185 -5.17 26.18 -0.33
N ASN A 186 -4.30 27.13 0.01
CA ASN A 186 -4.71 28.26 0.83
C ASN A 186 -5.38 29.37 0.01
N LYS A 187 -5.98 30.37 0.67
CA LYS A 187 -6.61 31.53 0.01
C LYS A 187 -5.68 32.34 -0.90
N ARG A 188 -4.35 32.20 -0.76
CA ARG A 188 -3.31 32.81 -1.62
C ARG A 188 -2.85 31.87 -2.76
N GLY A 189 -3.54 30.76 -2.98
CA GLY A 189 -3.21 29.72 -3.96
C GLY A 189 -1.92 28.95 -3.65
N LYS A 190 -1.34 29.07 -2.45
CA LYS A 190 -0.14 28.30 -2.07
C LYS A 190 -0.55 26.85 -1.81
N LEU A 191 0.18 25.92 -2.43
CA LEU A 191 -0.01 24.49 -2.27
C LEU A 191 0.72 23.99 -1.02
N LYS A 192 0.02 23.32 -0.12
CA LYS A 192 0.58 22.55 1.00
C LYS A 192 0.37 21.06 0.73
N ILE A 193 1.44 20.35 0.42
CA ILE A 193 1.40 18.89 0.20
C ILE A 193 1.34 18.20 1.55
N LYS A 194 0.25 17.46 1.79
CA LYS A 194 -0.01 16.77 3.07
C LYS A 194 0.33 15.30 2.99
N THR A 195 0.01 14.66 1.87
CA THR A 195 0.45 13.31 1.54
C THR A 195 0.92 13.28 0.09
N GLU A 196 2.04 12.61 -0.16
CA GLU A 196 2.51 12.32 -1.51
C GLU A 196 1.83 11.04 -2.04
N PRO A 197 1.47 10.98 -3.33
CA PRO A 197 0.93 9.78 -3.94
C PRO A 197 1.99 8.69 -4.00
N ALA A 198 1.56 7.45 -4.23
CA ALA A 198 2.47 6.41 -4.70
C ALA A 198 2.27 6.19 -6.20
N PRO A 199 3.35 6.16 -6.99
CA PRO A 199 3.25 6.01 -8.43
C PRO A 199 2.76 4.60 -8.80
N ARG A 200 1.79 4.57 -9.71
CA ARG A 200 1.15 3.38 -10.30
C ARG A 200 1.75 3.12 -11.68
N HIS A 201 1.99 1.84 -11.97
CA HIS A 201 2.47 1.29 -13.24
C HIS A 201 3.30 2.29 -14.06
N THR A 202 4.50 2.59 -13.60
CA THR A 202 5.32 3.69 -14.10
C THR A 202 5.74 3.57 -15.57
N PHE A 203 5.51 2.41 -16.18
CA PHE A 203 5.82 2.10 -17.58
C PHE A 203 4.57 2.06 -18.47
N ASN A 204 3.38 2.13 -17.88
CA ASN A 204 2.14 2.13 -18.66
C ASN A 204 1.93 3.50 -19.29
N ASN A 205 1.56 3.50 -20.57
CA ASN A 205 1.12 4.71 -21.25
C ASN A 205 -0.34 5.01 -20.88
N TYR A 206 -0.51 5.86 -19.89
CA TYR A 206 -1.84 6.33 -19.47
C TYR A 206 -2.40 7.46 -20.31
N LEU A 207 -1.65 7.95 -21.31
CA LEU A 207 -2.08 9.06 -22.15
C LEU A 207 -3.06 8.64 -23.25
N ASP A 208 -3.08 7.36 -23.63
CA ASP A 208 -3.91 6.84 -24.72
C ASP A 208 -5.43 7.09 -24.58
N PRO A 209 -6.03 7.02 -23.38
CA PRO A 209 -7.46 7.28 -23.21
C PRO A 209 -7.85 8.77 -23.27
N TYR A 210 -6.89 9.69 -23.40
CA TYR A 210 -7.14 11.14 -23.44
C TYR A 210 -7.35 11.63 -24.87
N GLY A 211 -8.40 12.42 -25.10
CA GLY A 211 -8.78 12.85 -26.45
C GLY A 211 -7.73 13.71 -27.15
N LYS A 212 -6.98 14.51 -26.38
CA LYS A 212 -5.96 15.43 -26.87
C LYS A 212 -4.54 14.84 -26.90
N LYS A 213 -4.40 13.51 -27.01
CA LYS A 213 -3.09 12.83 -26.96
C LYS A 213 -2.02 13.50 -27.86
N LYS A 214 -2.34 13.78 -29.13
CA LYS A 214 -1.38 14.37 -30.08
C LYS A 214 -0.92 15.77 -29.66
N GLU A 215 -1.85 16.63 -29.21
CA GLU A 215 -1.54 17.96 -28.68
C GLU A 215 -0.65 17.86 -27.44
N ILE A 216 -0.99 16.95 -26.53
CA ILE A 216 -0.23 16.74 -25.29
C ILE A 216 1.19 16.27 -25.60
N LEU A 217 1.35 15.27 -26.49
CA LEU A 217 2.65 14.76 -26.91
C LEU A 217 3.52 15.86 -27.52
N LYS A 218 2.97 16.66 -28.44
CA LYS A 218 3.66 17.77 -29.08
C LYS A 218 4.29 18.73 -28.05
N VAL A 219 3.57 19.05 -26.98
CA VAL A 219 4.08 19.93 -25.92
C VAL A 219 5.17 19.22 -25.10
N ILE A 220 4.90 18.01 -24.60
CA ILE A 220 5.83 17.34 -23.66
C ILE A 220 7.11 16.81 -24.31
N GLU A 221 7.12 16.65 -25.64
CA GLU A 221 8.28 16.22 -26.43
C GLU A 221 9.21 17.34 -26.86
N GLU A 222 8.80 18.62 -26.76
CA GLU A 222 9.58 19.75 -27.26
C GLU A 222 10.93 19.90 -26.54
N ARG A 223 10.92 19.82 -25.20
CA ARG A 223 12.12 19.93 -24.35
C ARG A 223 12.00 19.00 -23.14
N PRO A 224 12.09 17.67 -23.34
CA PRO A 224 11.77 16.71 -22.30
C PRO A 224 12.84 16.75 -21.21
N GLU A 225 12.39 16.76 -19.95
CA GLU A 225 13.27 16.62 -18.78
C GLU A 225 12.98 15.28 -18.12
N TYR A 226 13.80 14.29 -18.46
CA TYR A 226 13.66 12.93 -17.98
C TYR A 226 14.03 12.77 -16.50
N GLY A 227 13.62 11.64 -15.91
CA GLY A 227 14.04 11.22 -14.59
C GLY A 227 12.89 10.88 -13.66
N ALA A 228 13.21 10.19 -12.58
CA ALA A 228 12.20 9.72 -11.63
C ALA A 228 11.57 10.88 -10.83
N THR A 229 10.24 10.82 -10.62
CA THR A 229 9.53 11.76 -9.74
C THR A 229 9.96 11.58 -8.29
N ARG A 230 9.69 12.59 -7.44
CA ARG A 230 9.97 12.50 -6.00
C ARG A 230 9.27 11.30 -5.35
N ALA A 231 8.02 11.03 -5.74
CA ALA A 231 7.26 9.88 -5.27
C ALA A 231 7.88 8.54 -5.71
N GLU A 232 8.38 8.45 -6.94
CA GLU A 232 9.12 7.28 -7.44
C GLU A 232 10.41 7.02 -6.69
N ARG A 233 11.22 8.07 -6.45
CA ARG A 233 12.47 7.95 -5.67
C ARG A 233 12.20 7.43 -4.25
N LYS A 234 11.15 7.94 -3.60
CA LYS A 234 10.73 7.47 -2.26
C LYS A 234 10.23 6.03 -2.27
N LYS A 235 9.52 5.60 -3.32
CA LYS A 235 9.12 4.20 -3.51
C LYS A 235 10.34 3.31 -3.69
N ARG A 236 11.26 3.68 -4.59
CA ARG A 236 12.50 2.94 -4.84
C ARG A 236 13.35 2.81 -3.57
N ARG A 237 13.53 3.89 -2.81
CA ARG A 237 14.26 3.87 -1.52
C ARG A 237 13.65 2.87 -0.53
N ARG A 238 12.31 2.87 -0.38
CA ARG A 238 11.63 1.90 0.50
C ARG A 238 11.80 0.45 0.02
N GLN A 239 11.73 0.22 -1.29
CA GLN A 239 11.94 -1.10 -1.86
C GLN A 239 13.37 -1.60 -1.60
N LEU A 240 14.38 -0.75 -1.80
CA LEU A 240 15.76 -1.08 -1.51
C LEU A 240 15.98 -1.41 -0.03
N VAL A 241 15.43 -0.60 0.89
CA VAL A 241 15.50 -0.89 2.33
C VAL A 241 14.83 -2.21 2.66
N ASN A 242 13.64 -2.49 2.12
CA ASN A 242 12.95 -3.76 2.37
C ASN A 242 13.71 -4.97 1.82
N ILE A 243 14.35 -4.83 0.65
CA ILE A 243 15.19 -5.88 0.06
C ILE A 243 16.40 -6.14 0.97
N LEU A 244 17.09 -5.08 1.41
CA LEU A 244 18.24 -5.22 2.31
C LEU A 244 17.85 -5.89 3.64
N LEU A 245 16.71 -5.52 4.22
CA LEU A 245 16.20 -6.17 5.43
C LEU A 245 15.89 -7.65 5.21
N LEU A 246 15.29 -8.01 4.07
CA LEU A 246 14.98 -9.39 3.74
C LEU A 246 16.26 -10.22 3.54
N VAL A 247 17.25 -9.69 2.81
CA VAL A 247 18.56 -10.33 2.63
C VAL A 247 19.25 -10.52 3.98
N GLY A 248 19.21 -9.51 4.86
CA GLY A 248 19.75 -9.62 6.21
C GLY A 248 19.06 -10.71 7.05
N LEU A 249 17.73 -10.79 7.01
CA LEU A 249 16.97 -11.84 7.70
C LEU A 249 17.34 -13.24 7.19
N VAL A 250 17.43 -13.41 5.87
CA VAL A 250 17.82 -14.70 5.26
C VAL A 250 19.25 -15.08 5.63
N ALA A 251 20.19 -14.13 5.65
CA ALA A 251 21.57 -14.38 6.06
C ALA A 251 21.66 -14.82 7.53
N VAL A 252 20.92 -14.17 8.44
CA VAL A 252 20.85 -14.57 9.86
C VAL A 252 20.27 -15.97 10.01
N LEU A 253 19.15 -16.26 9.34
CA LEU A 253 18.55 -17.61 9.38
C LEU A 253 19.49 -18.68 8.80
N SER A 254 20.26 -18.34 7.76
CA SER A 254 21.24 -19.26 7.17
C SER A 254 22.42 -19.52 8.10
N LEU A 255 22.88 -18.50 8.84
CA LEU A 255 23.94 -18.65 9.85
C LEU A 255 23.48 -19.54 11.01
N LEU A 256 22.26 -19.34 11.51
CA LEU A 256 21.69 -20.18 12.56
C LEU A 256 21.58 -21.65 12.11
N PHE A 257 21.10 -21.87 10.88
CA PHE A 257 21.03 -23.22 10.32
C PHE A 257 22.41 -23.84 10.09
N TYR A 258 23.41 -23.06 9.68
CA TYR A 258 24.79 -23.53 9.52
C TYR A 258 25.41 -23.94 10.87
N GLU A 259 25.18 -23.14 11.92
CA GLU A 259 25.67 -23.44 13.27
C GLU A 259 25.06 -24.74 13.82
N GLU A 260 23.77 -24.98 13.57
CA GLU A 260 23.10 -26.21 14.00
C GLU A 260 23.57 -27.47 13.26
N ASN A 261 23.91 -27.37 11.96
CA ASN A 261 24.11 -28.54 11.10
C ASN A 261 25.56 -28.80 10.68
N VAL A 262 26.40 -27.77 10.67
CA VAL A 262 27.75 -27.82 10.07
C VAL A 262 28.83 -27.30 11.01
N ALA A 263 28.48 -26.68 12.15
CA ALA A 263 29.49 -26.33 13.14
C ALA A 263 30.29 -27.60 13.47
N PRO A 264 31.63 -27.55 13.34
CA PRO A 264 32.45 -28.70 13.68
C PRO A 264 32.08 -29.09 15.10
N VAL A 265 31.69 -30.35 15.30
CA VAL A 265 31.56 -30.93 16.63
C VAL A 265 32.95 -30.76 17.24
N VAL A 266 33.14 -29.71 18.03
CA VAL A 266 34.35 -29.56 18.82
C VAL A 266 34.29 -30.76 19.75
N PRO A 267 35.15 -31.78 19.56
CA PRO A 267 35.12 -32.93 20.43
C PRO A 267 35.31 -32.39 21.84
N ASP A 268 34.37 -32.71 22.72
CA ASP A 268 34.42 -32.28 24.11
C ASP A 268 35.80 -32.65 24.66
N PRO A 269 36.64 -31.68 25.08
CA PRO A 269 37.98 -31.98 25.60
C PRO A 269 37.92 -32.85 26.86
N PHE A 270 36.73 -33.03 27.45
CA PHE A 270 36.45 -33.90 28.58
C PHE A 270 35.78 -35.23 28.20
N SER A 271 35.53 -35.50 26.91
CA SER A 271 35.10 -36.84 26.48
C SER A 271 36.21 -37.85 26.81
N GLU A 272 35.83 -38.87 27.58
CA GLU A 272 36.72 -39.86 28.19
C GLU A 272 37.65 -40.50 27.14
N GLY A 273 38.97 -40.32 27.31
CA GLY A 273 40.00 -40.94 26.46
C GLY A 273 41.13 -40.02 25.98
N ALA A 274 40.98 -38.69 26.10
CA ALA A 274 42.05 -37.77 25.69
C ALA A 274 43.29 -37.82 26.62
N PHE A 275 43.11 -38.18 27.89
CA PHE A 275 44.18 -38.21 28.90
C PHE A 275 44.85 -39.60 29.09
N GLU A 276 44.34 -40.68 28.49
CA GLU A 276 44.90 -42.03 28.71
C GLU A 276 46.17 -42.34 27.89
N ARG A 277 46.59 -41.47 26.95
CA ARG A 277 47.78 -41.73 26.10
C ARG A 277 49.14 -41.31 26.70
N GLY A 278 49.22 -41.06 28.01
CA GLY A 278 50.41 -40.55 28.68
C GLY A 278 51.35 -41.58 29.36
N HIS A 279 51.00 -42.86 29.44
CA HIS A 279 51.84 -43.85 30.14
C HIS A 279 52.11 -45.09 29.28
N LYS A 280 53.09 -44.99 28.38
CA LYS A 280 53.89 -46.17 27.99
C LYS A 280 55.07 -46.26 28.97
N PRO A 281 55.10 -47.23 29.90
CA PRO A 281 56.29 -47.45 30.71
C PRO A 281 57.46 -47.82 29.79
N ALA A 282 58.60 -47.19 30.03
CA ALA A 282 59.85 -47.51 29.37
C ALA A 282 60.16 -49.00 29.56
N SER A 283 60.36 -49.70 28.46
CA SER A 283 60.80 -51.09 28.43
C SER A 283 62.08 -51.23 29.24
N ASP A 284 62.01 -52.01 30.31
CA ASP A 284 63.13 -52.38 31.15
C ASP A 284 64.06 -53.30 30.32
N ARG A 285 65.24 -52.80 29.99
CA ARG A 285 66.33 -53.58 29.38
C ARG A 285 66.97 -54.41 30.49
N THR A 286 66.53 -55.66 30.64
CA THR A 286 67.29 -56.65 31.41
C THR A 286 68.39 -57.27 30.55
N LEU A 287 69.62 -56.90 30.92
CA LEU A 287 70.88 -57.58 30.63
C LEU A 287 71.00 -58.86 31.48
N GLY A 288 71.63 -59.91 30.93
CA GLY A 288 72.13 -61.07 31.68
C GLY A 288 71.72 -62.41 31.05
N ALA A 289 72.35 -62.94 30.00
CA ALA A 289 73.72 -63.52 29.92
C ALA A 289 73.77 -65.01 30.37
N PRO A 290 74.73 -65.79 29.86
CA PRO A 290 74.55 -67.17 29.39
C PRO A 290 74.94 -68.23 30.43
N TYR A 291 74.51 -69.48 30.24
CA TYR A 291 75.31 -70.72 30.29
C TYR A 291 74.47 -71.91 29.81
#